data_AF-A0A368ZHT5-F1
#
_entry.id   AF-A0A368ZHT5-F1
#
_cell.length_a   1.000
_cell.length_b   1.000
_cell.length_c   1.000
_cell.angle_alpha   90.00
_cell.angle_beta   90.00
_cell.angle_gamma   90.00
#
_symmetry.space_group_name_H-M   'P 1'
#
loop_
_entity.id
_entity.type
_entity.pdbx_description
1 polymer ?
#
loop_
_entity_poly.entity_id
_entity_poly.type
_entity_poly.pdbx_seq_one_letter_code
_entity_poly.pdbx_strand_id
1 'polypeptide(L)' 'MDYKDLEVWKFSREHVKKVYELSNSFPKKELYALTNQIRRCSISIPSNIAEGLGRQSNNETIHFLFISKGSL' A
#
# COMPACT_ATOMS: atom_id res chain seq x y z
N MET A 1 13.67 14.48 4.55
CA MET A 1 12.30 14.13 4.94
C MET A 1 12.21 12.62 4.83
N ASP A 2 11.92 11.92 5.93
CA ASP A 2 11.72 10.46 5.89
C ASP A 2 10.26 10.20 5.43
N TYR A 3 10.02 9.13 4.67
CA TYR A 3 8.66 8.74 4.29
C TYR A 3 7.79 8.41 5.52
N LYS A 4 8.41 8.03 6.63
CA LYS A 4 7.71 7.78 7.91
C LYS A 4 7.09 9.04 8.50
N ASP A 5 7.56 10.22 8.10
CA ASP A 5 7.01 11.50 8.54
C ASP A 5 5.73 11.87 7.77
N LEU A 6 5.48 11.26 6.61
CA LEU A 6 4.33 11.56 5.76
C LEU A 6 3.03 11.02 6.36
N GLU A 7 2.05 11.90 6.55
CA GLU A 7 0.69 11.52 6.99
C GLU A 7 0.04 10.51 6.05
N VAL A 8 0.19 10.69 4.73
CA VAL A 8 -0.34 9.73 3.74
C VAL A 8 0.24 8.33 3.89
N TRP A 9 1.52 8.21 4.26
CA TRP A 9 2.15 6.92 4.51
C TRP A 9 1.62 6.28 5.80
N LYS A 10 1.44 7.08 6.86
CA LYS A 10 0.84 6.62 8.13
C LYS A 10 -0.60 6.14 7.93
N PHE A 11 -1.42 6.89 7.18
CA PHE A 11 -2.78 6.46 6.83
C PHE A 11 -2.79 5.18 5.99
N SER A 12 -1.85 5.05 5.05
CA SER A 12 -1.73 3.84 4.22
C SER A 12 -1.36 2.61 5.05
N ARG A 13 -0.51 2.76 6.06
CA ARG A 13 -0.20 1.70 7.05
C ARG A 13 -1.44 1.26 7.84
N GLU A 14 -2.24 2.21 8.33
CA GLU A 14 -3.49 1.90 9.02
C GLU A 14 -4.53 1.27 8.08
N HIS A 15 -4.55 1.68 6.81
CA HIS A 15 -5.40 1.05 5.79
C HIS A 15 -5.01 -0.43 5.58
N VAL A 16 -3.72 -0.75 5.46
CA VAL A 16 -3.25 -2.15 5.38
C VAL A 16 -3.72 -2.96 6.58
N LYS A 17 -3.60 -2.43 7.80
CA LYS A 17 -4.07 -3.11 9.01
C LYS A 17 -5.57 -3.44 8.93
N LYS A 18 -6.40 -2.48 8.54
CA LYS A 18 -7.85 -2.67 8.37
C LYS A 18 -8.18 -3.73 7.32
N VAL A 19 -7.45 -3.77 6.21
CA VAL A 19 -7.64 -4.80 5.16
C VAL A 19 -7.29 -6.18 5.68
N TYR A 20 -6.21 -6.31 6.47
CA TYR A 20 -5.87 -7.58 7.13
C TYR A 20 -6.95 -8.02 8.11
N GLU A 21 -7.43 -7.11 8.97
CA GLU A 21 -8.51 -7.37 9.94
C GLU A 21 -9.79 -7.82 9.23
N LEU A 22 -10.23 -7.11 8.18
CA LEU A 22 -11.41 -7.46 7.40
C LEU A 22 -11.27 -8.82 6.69
N SER A 23 -10.13 -9.03 6.02
CA SER A 23 -9.92 -10.25 5.22
C SER A 23 -9.72 -11.52 6.06
N ASN A 24 -9.51 -11.41 7.37
CA ASN A 24 -9.47 -12.57 8.27
C ASN A 24 -10.82 -13.29 8.39
N SER A 25 -11.94 -12.60 8.12
CA SER A 25 -13.28 -13.22 8.14
C SER A 25 -13.68 -13.86 6.81
N PHE A 26 -12.81 -13.83 5.79
CA PHE A 26 -13.15 -14.37 4.48
C PHE A 26 -13.14 -15.91 4.49
N PRO A 27 -13.96 -16.58 3.64
CA PRO A 27 -13.93 -18.03 3.51
C PRO A 27 -12.54 -18.54 3.10
N LYS A 28 -12.13 -19.71 3.61
CA LYS A 28 -10.82 -20.31 3.28
C LYS A 28 -10.58 -20.49 1.78
N LYS A 29 -11.62 -20.70 0.98
CA LYS A 29 -11.54 -20.79 -0.49
C LYS A 29 -11.02 -19.51 -1.16
N GLU A 30 -11.17 -18.35 -0.51
CA GLU A 30 -10.72 -17.05 -1.02
C GLU A 30 -9.25 -16.75 -0.69
N LEU A 31 -8.59 -17.60 0.12
CA LEU A 31 -7.25 -17.34 0.64
C LEU A 31 -6.25 -16.97 -0.45
N TYR A 32 -6.25 -17.72 -1.56
CA TYR A 32 -5.34 -17.50 -2.69
C TYR A 32 -5.97 -16.66 -3.82
N ALA A 33 -7.25 -16.35 -3.72
CA ALA A 33 -7.99 -15.49 -4.64
C ALA A 33 -8.13 -14.09 -4.04
N LEU A 34 -9.33 -13.73 -3.56
CA LEU A 34 -9.63 -12.38 -3.11
C LEU A 34 -8.75 -11.93 -1.94
N THR A 35 -8.55 -12.77 -0.93
CA THR A 35 -7.76 -12.42 0.27
C THR A 35 -6.32 -12.05 -0.10
N ASN A 36 -5.67 -12.84 -0.95
CA ASN A 36 -4.31 -12.55 -1.40
C ASN A 36 -4.25 -11.28 -2.26
N GLN A 37 -5.21 -11.09 -3.18
CA GLN A 37 -5.23 -9.92 -4.05
C GLN A 37 -5.40 -8.62 -3.26
N ILE A 38 -6.37 -8.54 -2.36
CA ILE A 38 -6.63 -7.31 -1.60
C ILE A 38 -5.50 -6.99 -0.62
N ARG A 39 -4.89 -7.99 0.02
CA ARG A 39 -3.74 -7.76 0.91
C ARG A 39 -2.55 -7.23 0.13
N ARG A 40 -2.26 -7.81 -1.04
CA ARG A 40 -1.12 -7.39 -1.88
C ARG A 40 -1.31 -5.98 -2.44
N CYS A 41 -2.49 -5.63 -2.94
CA CYS A 41 -2.72 -4.27 -3.43
C CYS A 41 -2.65 -3.25 -2.29
N SER A 42 -3.23 -3.54 -1.12
CA SER A 42 -3.12 -2.63 0.03
C SER A 42 -1.68 -2.44 0.52
N ILE A 43 -0.85 -3.50 0.58
CA ILE A 43 0.57 -3.40 0.96
C ILE A 43 1.38 -2.61 -0.07
N SER A 44 0.99 -2.66 -1.35
CA SER A 44 1.63 -1.93 -2.43
C SER A 44 1.57 -0.41 -2.22
N ILE A 45 0.50 0.11 -1.61
CA ILE A 45 0.29 1.55 -1.40
C ILE A 45 1.43 2.19 -0.57
N PRO A 46 1.68 1.82 0.70
CA PRO A 46 2.76 2.40 1.50
C PRO A 46 4.16 2.03 0.99
N SER A 47 4.29 0.87 0.33
CA SER A 47 5.56 0.43 -0.26
C SER A 47 5.99 1.36 -1.40
N ASN A 48 5.08 1.69 -2.32
CA ASN A 48 5.36 2.61 -3.42
C ASN A 48 5.57 4.04 -2.93
N ILE A 49 4.88 4.50 -1.87
CA ILE A 49 5.15 5.82 -1.27
C ILE A 49 6.59 5.87 -0.72
N ALA A 50 7.00 4.85 0.03
CA ALA A 50 8.35 4.77 0.59
C ALA A 50 9.42 4.67 -0.50
N GLU A 51 9.17 3.85 -1.51
CA GLU A 51 10.08 3.67 -2.64
C GLU A 51 10.22 4.97 -3.44
N GLY A 52 9.12 5.64 -3.76
CA GLY A 52 9.12 6.92 -4.48
C GLY A 52 9.88 8.02 -3.76
N LEU A 53 9.79 8.09 -2.43
CA LEU A 53 10.55 9.05 -1.62
C LEU A 53 12.04 8.71 -1.52
N GLY A 54 12.43 7.45 -1.73
CA GLY A 54 13.82 7.03 -1.81
C GLY A 54 14.49 7.30 -3.16
N ARG A 55 13.75 7.78 -4.17
CA ARG A 55 14.29 8.07 -5.51
C ARG A 55 15.00 9.42 -5.56
N GLN A 56 15.86 9.58 -6.58
CA GLN A 56 16.72 10.75 -6.71
C GLN A 56 16.05 11.94 -7.39
N SER A 57 14.96 11.70 -8.15
CA SER A 57 14.25 12.74 -8.88
C SER A 57 12.77 12.83 -8.54
N ASN A 58 12.23 14.07 -8.61
CA ASN A 58 10.80 14.32 -8.40
C ASN A 58 9.92 13.55 -9.40
N ASN A 59 10.37 13.35 -10.63
CA ASN A 59 9.63 12.61 -11.65
C ASN A 59 9.44 11.15 -11.25
N GLU A 60 10.48 10.51 -10.72
CA GLU A 60 10.37 9.14 -10.19
C GLU A 60 9.46 9.10 -8.97
N THR A 61 9.60 10.03 -8.02
CA THR A 61 8.70 10.12 -6.87
C THR A 61 7.24 10.20 -7.32
N ILE A 62 6.92 11.09 -8.27
CA ILE A 62 5.57 11.23 -8.83
C ILE A 62 5.10 9.94 -9.50
N HIS A 63 5.95 9.27 -10.27
CA HIS A 63 5.62 8.00 -10.90
C HIS A 63 5.21 6.93 -9.86
N PHE A 64 5.99 6.78 -8.80
CA PHE A 64 5.68 5.85 -7.70
C PHE A 64 4.41 6.25 -6.93
N LEU A 65 4.13 7.55 -6.76
CA LEU A 65 2.87 8.01 -6.19
C LEU A 65 1.66 7.66 -7.08
N PHE A 66 1.81 7.68 -8.41
CA PHE A 66 0.77 7.20 -9.33
C PHE A 66 0.55 5.69 -9.22
N ILE A 67 1.61 4.88 -9.07
CA ILE A 67 1.49 3.44 -8.83
C ILE A 67 0.76 3.17 -7.50
N SER A 68 1.13 3.91 -6.45
CA SER A 68 0.47 3.85 -5.14
C SER A 68 -1.03 4.15 -5.28
N LYS A 69 -1.39 5.22 -6.01
CA LYS A 69 -2.78 5.60 -6.29
C LYS A 69 -3.53 4.53 -7.10
N GLY A 70 -2.88 3.87 -8.05
CA GLY A 70 -3.50 2.78 -8.82
C GLY A 70 -3.73 1.49 -8.02
N SER A 71 -3.10 1.36 -6.84
CA SER A 71 -3.27 0.21 -5.95
C SER A 71 -4.43 0.37 -4.95
N LEU A 72 -4.99 1.58 -4.85
CA LEU A 72 -6.14 1.94 -3.99
C LEU A 72 -7.47 1.59 -4.68
#